data_AF-A0A7X8D830-F1
#
_entry.id   AF-A0A7X8D830-F1
#
_cell.length_a   1.000
_cell.length_b   1.000
_cell.length_c   1.000
_cell.angle_alpha   90.00
_cell.angle_beta   90.00
_cell.angle_gamma   90.00
#
_symmetry.space_group_name_H-M   'P 1'
#
loop_
_entity.id
_entity.type
_entity.pdbx_description
1 polymer ?
#
loop_
_entity_poly.entity_id
_entity_poly.type
_entity_poly.pdbx_seq_one_letter_code
_entity_poly.pdbx_strand_id
1 'polypeptide(L)'
;MEKQIERKEKRGRRRQRRKRYRVPVVAVIAVCFVLIALSSMISRRIDDRIKEKELLLSETRYKTEMQQVHLQKLKDQLQRAESDAYIANIARTEYGYIAPGEIRFVITNPSVLWGEEGPPEEFKNK
;
A
#
# COMPACT_ATOMS: atom_id res chain seq x y z
N MET A 1 -51.18 -76.17 16.91
CA MET A 1 -51.38 -74.78 16.43
C MET A 1 -50.16 -73.87 16.66
N GLU A 2 -49.21 -74.23 17.53
CA GLU A 2 -48.06 -73.38 17.89
C GLU A 2 -47.03 -73.17 16.77
N LYS A 3 -46.82 -74.15 15.89
CA LYS A 3 -45.84 -74.05 14.78
C LYS A 3 -46.20 -72.99 13.72
N GLN A 4 -47.46 -72.54 13.68
CA GLN A 4 -47.93 -71.50 12.75
C GLN A 4 -47.67 -70.08 13.28
N ILE A 5 -47.66 -69.90 14.61
CA ILE A 5 -47.48 -68.60 15.26
C ILE A 5 -46.00 -68.20 15.19
N GLU A 6 -45.08 -69.14 15.42
CA GLU A 6 -43.64 -68.89 15.39
C GLU A 6 -43.10 -68.55 13.97
N ARG A 7 -43.74 -69.07 12.92
CA ARG A 7 -43.39 -68.75 11.52
C ARG A 7 -43.80 -67.33 11.12
N LYS A 8 -44.87 -66.78 11.72
CA LYS A 8 -45.33 -65.42 11.44
C LYS A 8 -44.44 -64.36 12.10
N GLU A 9 -43.96 -64.60 13.32
CA GLU A 9 -43.03 -63.67 13.99
C GLU A 9 -41.65 -63.60 13.32
N LYS A 10 -41.10 -64.74 12.87
CA LYS A 10 -39.79 -64.78 12.19
C LYS A 10 -39.80 -64.13 10.81
N ARG A 11 -40.97 -64.03 10.16
CA ARG A 11 -41.15 -63.31 8.88
C ARG A 11 -41.28 -61.78 9.07
N GLY A 12 -41.87 -61.32 10.17
CA GLY A 12 -41.96 -59.90 10.52
C GLY A 12 -40.61 -59.28 10.87
N ARG A 13 -39.79 -59.98 11.68
CA ARG A 13 -38.48 -59.47 12.13
C ARG A 13 -37.41 -59.39 11.02
N ARG A 14 -37.50 -60.21 9.97
CA ARG A 14 -36.56 -60.13 8.82
C ARG A 14 -36.88 -59.03 7.82
N ARG A 15 -38.14 -58.54 7.75
CA ARG A 15 -38.52 -57.42 6.86
C ARG A 15 -38.12 -56.06 7.42
N GLN A 16 -38.05 -55.90 8.74
CA GLN A 16 -37.63 -54.65 9.38
C GLN A 16 -36.13 -54.37 9.29
N ARG A 17 -35.28 -55.39 9.12
CA ARG A 17 -33.81 -55.21 9.01
C ARG A 17 -33.32 -54.79 7.63
N ARG A 18 -34.21 -54.68 6.64
CA ARG A 18 -33.90 -54.18 5.29
C ARG A 18 -34.64 -52.88 4.99
N LYS A 19 -34.66 -51.92 5.93
CA LYS A 19 -34.67 -50.51 5.52
C LYS A 19 -33.27 -50.19 4.98
N ARG A 20 -33.00 -50.72 3.79
CA ARG A 20 -31.87 -50.36 2.96
C ARG A 20 -31.94 -48.84 2.84
N TYR A 21 -30.88 -48.15 3.26
CA TYR A 21 -30.74 -46.70 3.18
C TYR A 21 -30.92 -46.26 1.72
N ARG A 22 -32.17 -46.11 1.29
CA ARG A 22 -32.52 -45.42 0.06
C ARG A 22 -32.58 -43.97 0.47
N VAL A 23 -31.43 -43.31 0.40
CA VAL A 23 -31.38 -41.84 0.48
C VAL A 23 -32.32 -41.34 -0.61
N PRO A 24 -33.39 -40.60 -0.25
CA PRO A 24 -34.27 -40.05 -1.27
C PRO A 24 -33.42 -39.11 -2.13
N VAL A 25 -33.62 -39.11 -3.45
CA VAL A 25 -32.90 -38.23 -4.39
C VAL A 25 -32.98 -36.77 -3.93
N VAL A 26 -34.10 -36.39 -3.31
CA VAL A 26 -34.32 -35.08 -2.67
C VAL A 26 -33.29 -34.76 -1.59
N ALA A 27 -32.86 -35.73 -0.77
CA ALA A 27 -31.82 -35.51 0.24
C ALA A 27 -30.44 -35.26 -0.41
N VAL A 28 -30.14 -35.93 -1.53
CA VAL A 28 -28.89 -35.69 -2.26
C VAL A 28 -28.89 -34.29 -2.88
N ILE A 29 -30.01 -33.88 -3.49
CA ILE A 29 -30.17 -32.53 -4.05
C ILE A 29 -30.04 -31.46 -2.96
N ALA A 30 -30.66 -31.68 -1.79
CA ALA A 30 -30.57 -30.77 -0.65
C ALA A 30 -29.12 -30.60 -0.18
N VAL A 31 -28.36 -31.69 -0.07
CA VAL A 31 -26.93 -31.65 0.30
C VAL A 31 -26.10 -30.91 -0.76
N CYS A 32 -26.34 -31.16 -2.05
CA CYS A 32 -25.66 -30.41 -3.12
C CYS A 32 -25.98 -28.91 -3.06
N PHE A 33 -27.23 -28.54 -2.79
CA PHE A 33 -27.62 -27.13 -2.64
C PHE A 33 -26.90 -26.46 -1.46
N VAL A 34 -26.80 -27.15 -0.32
CA VAL A 34 -26.06 -26.67 0.85
C VAL A 34 -24.57 -26.51 0.53
N LEU A 35 -23.95 -27.47 -0.18
CA LEU A 35 -22.55 -27.38 -0.59
C LEU A 35 -22.29 -26.20 -1.54
N ILE A 36 -23.18 -25.97 -2.50
CA ILE A 36 -23.08 -24.83 -3.44
C ILE A 36 -23.24 -23.51 -2.68
N ALA A 37 -24.20 -23.42 -1.76
CA ALA A 37 -24.43 -22.23 -0.96
C ALA A 37 -23.23 -21.90 -0.06
N LEU A 38 -22.65 -22.90 0.61
CA LEU A 38 -21.45 -22.76 1.42
C LEU A 38 -20.23 -22.34 0.57
N SER A 39 -20.06 -22.97 -0.59
CA SER A 39 -18.97 -22.64 -1.53
C SER A 39 -19.08 -21.19 -2.00
N SER A 40 -20.28 -20.75 -2.38
CA SER A 40 -20.54 -19.36 -2.80
C SER A 40 -20.26 -18.36 -1.67
N MET A 41 -20.63 -18.69 -0.43
CA MET A 41 -20.35 -17.84 0.74
C MET A 41 -18.85 -17.72 1.02
N ILE A 42 -18.09 -18.82 0.85
CA ILE A 42 -16.64 -18.84 1.02
C ILE A 42 -15.96 -18.02 -0.09
N SER A 43 -16.35 -18.20 -1.35
CA SER A 43 -15.79 -17.45 -2.49
C SER A 43 -15.94 -15.94 -2.30
N ARG A 44 -17.13 -15.47 -1.88
CA ARG A 44 -17.35 -14.03 -1.61
C ARG A 44 -16.41 -13.48 -0.54
N ARG A 45 -16.18 -14.24 0.54
CA ARG A 45 -15.24 -13.82 1.60
C ARG A 45 -13.80 -13.79 1.13
N ILE A 46 -13.41 -14.68 0.22
CA ILE A 46 -12.06 -14.70 -0.37
C ILE A 46 -11.86 -13.50 -1.28
N ASP A 47 -12.85 -13.16 -2.13
CA ASP A 47 -12.77 -12.00 -3.03
C ASP A 47 -12.61 -10.68 -2.25
N ASP A 48 -13.33 -10.51 -1.15
CA ASP A 48 -13.21 -9.33 -0.30
C ASP A 48 -11.82 -9.22 0.35
N ARG A 49 -11.25 -10.35 0.80
CA ARG A 49 -9.89 -10.41 1.35
C ARG A 49 -8.83 -10.10 0.30
N ILE A 50 -9.02 -10.58 -0.94
CA ILE A 50 -8.10 -10.31 -2.04
C ILE A 50 -8.11 -8.81 -2.37
N LYS A 51 -9.30 -8.21 -2.49
CA LYS A 51 -9.43 -6.76 -2.71
C LYS A 51 -8.77 -5.93 -1.61
N GLU A 52 -8.96 -6.30 -0.34
CA GLU A 52 -8.32 -5.63 0.79
C GLU A 52 -6.79 -5.72 0.70
N LYS A 53 -6.25 -6.91 0.36
CA LYS A 53 -4.81 -7.12 0.20
C LYS A 53 -4.24 -6.36 -1.00
N GLU A 54 -4.96 -6.28 -2.11
CA GLU A 54 -4.56 -5.50 -3.28
C GLU A 54 -4.50 -4.01 -2.97
N LEU A 55 -5.46 -3.49 -2.20
CA LEU A 55 -5.50 -2.10 -1.78
C LEU A 55 -4.36 -1.75 -0.82
N LEU A 56 -4.06 -2.64 0.13
CA LEU A 56 -2.89 -2.49 1.01
C LEU A 56 -1.57 -2.55 0.24
N LEU A 57 -1.47 -3.42 -0.77
CA LEU A 57 -0.29 -3.52 -1.62
C LEU A 57 -0.11 -2.27 -2.49
N SER A 58 -1.18 -1.71 -3.03
CA SER A 58 -1.09 -0.47 -3.83
C SER A 58 -0.71 0.73 -2.97
N GLU A 59 -1.29 0.87 -1.77
CA GLU A 59 -0.87 1.91 -0.82
C GLU A 59 0.59 1.75 -0.38
N THR A 60 1.02 0.52 -0.12
CA THR A 60 2.40 0.25 0.30
C THR A 60 3.37 0.58 -0.84
N ARG A 61 3.05 0.17 -2.08
CA ARG A 61 3.86 0.51 -3.27
C ARG A 61 3.98 2.02 -3.45
N TYR A 62 2.88 2.74 -3.33
CA TYR A 62 2.88 4.20 -3.43
C TYR A 62 3.77 4.85 -2.35
N LYS A 63 3.66 4.39 -1.10
CA LYS A 63 4.54 4.87 -0.01
C LYS A 63 6.01 4.58 -0.27
N THR A 64 6.34 3.39 -0.78
CA THR A 64 7.72 3.03 -1.11
C THR A 64 8.27 3.86 -2.27
N GLU A 65 7.47 4.08 -3.31
CA GLU A 65 7.86 4.91 -4.46
C GLU A 65 8.12 6.36 -4.04
N MET A 66 7.25 6.94 -3.24
CA MET A 66 7.44 8.29 -2.69
C MET A 66 8.70 8.39 -1.82
N GLN A 67 8.99 7.37 -1.02
CA GLN A 67 10.24 7.32 -0.24
C GLN A 67 11.47 7.20 -1.14
N GLN A 68 11.42 6.42 -2.22
CA GLN A 68 12.52 6.30 -3.18
C GLN A 68 12.80 7.62 -3.89
N VAL A 69 11.75 8.33 -4.33
CA VAL A 69 11.87 9.67 -4.94
C VAL A 69 12.49 10.65 -3.94
N HIS A 70 12.03 10.64 -2.68
CA HIS A 70 12.60 11.49 -1.64
C HIS A 70 14.09 11.18 -1.39
N LEU A 71 14.46 9.90 -1.33
CA LEU A 71 15.85 9.48 -1.16
C LEU A 71 16.73 9.88 -2.36
N GLN A 72 16.23 9.76 -3.59
CA GLN A 72 16.96 10.23 -4.77
C GLN A 72 17.20 11.74 -4.72
N LYS A 73 16.15 12.51 -4.41
CA LYS A 73 16.27 13.97 -4.27
C LYS A 73 17.27 14.36 -3.18
N LEU A 74 17.25 13.67 -2.04
CA LEU A 74 18.21 13.90 -0.96
C LEU A 74 19.63 13.54 -1.37
N LYS A 75 19.83 12.43 -2.09
CA LYS A 75 21.13 12.05 -2.63
C LYS A 75 21.66 13.07 -3.63
N ASP A 76 20.82 13.57 -4.53
CA ASP A 76 21.21 14.61 -5.49
C ASP A 76 21.58 15.91 -4.76
N GLN A 77 20.83 16.27 -3.71
CA GLN A 77 21.14 17.41 -2.86
C GLN A 77 22.46 17.22 -2.10
N LEU A 78 22.70 16.04 -1.54
CA LEU A 78 23.93 15.71 -0.84
C LEU A 78 25.12 15.72 -1.79
N GLN A 79 24.99 15.16 -2.98
CA GLN A 79 26.04 15.18 -4.00
C GLN A 79 26.37 16.62 -4.45
N ARG A 80 25.36 17.50 -4.51
CA ARG A 80 25.58 18.93 -4.73
C ARG A 80 26.20 19.62 -3.52
N ALA A 81 25.83 19.24 -2.30
CA ALA A 81 26.38 19.79 -1.07
C ALA A 81 27.85 19.36 -0.84
N GLU A 82 28.23 18.16 -1.28
CA GLU A 82 29.63 17.70 -1.28
C GLU A 82 30.46 18.34 -2.40
N SER A 83 29.85 19.09 -3.33
CA SER A 83 30.60 19.78 -4.36
C SER A 83 31.30 21.02 -3.79
N ASP A 84 32.54 21.27 -4.25
CA ASP A 84 33.34 22.44 -3.87
C ASP A 84 32.59 23.77 -4.04
N ALA A 85 31.65 23.84 -4.99
CA ALA A 85 30.82 25.01 -5.22
C ALA A 85 29.88 25.33 -4.04
N TYR A 86 29.32 24.32 -3.38
CA TYR A 86 28.46 24.52 -2.21
C TYR A 86 29.28 24.96 -1.00
N ILE A 87 30.41 24.30 -0.74
CA ILE A 87 31.34 24.66 0.34
C ILE A 87 31.84 26.10 0.13
N ALA A 88 32.23 26.44 -1.09
CA ALA A 88 32.69 27.78 -1.43
C ALA A 88 31.56 28.83 -1.30
N ASN A 89 30.30 28.48 -1.56
CA ASN A 89 29.18 29.39 -1.34
C ASN A 89 28.97 29.65 0.15
N ILE A 90 28.89 28.61 0.99
CA ILE A 90 28.76 28.75 2.46
C ILE A 90 29.93 29.54 3.06
N ALA A 91 31.16 29.23 2.62
CA ALA A 91 32.37 29.95 3.01
C ALA A 91 32.27 31.45 2.70
N ARG A 92 31.74 31.81 1.52
CA ARG A 92 31.55 33.21 1.10
C ARG A 92 30.38 33.90 1.82
N THR A 93 29.25 33.21 2.01
CA THR A 93 28.01 33.82 2.53
C THR A 93 27.99 33.91 4.06
N GLU A 94 28.38 32.83 4.75
CA GLU A 94 28.28 32.77 6.22
C GLU A 94 29.56 33.23 6.91
N TYR A 95 30.71 32.87 6.35
CA TYR A 95 32.01 33.14 6.96
C TYR A 95 32.76 34.31 6.31
N GLY A 96 32.27 34.81 5.17
CA GLY A 96 32.90 35.92 4.45
C GLY A 96 34.28 35.62 3.87
N TYR A 97 34.63 34.33 3.73
CA TYR A 97 35.87 33.91 3.10
C TYR A 97 35.91 34.28 1.61
N ILE A 98 37.10 34.48 1.09
CA ILE A 98 37.37 34.82 -0.32
C ILE A 98 38.48 33.92 -0.86
N ALA A 99 38.46 33.63 -2.16
CA ALA A 99 39.56 32.89 -2.77
C ALA A 99 40.81 33.78 -2.96
N PRO A 100 42.02 33.20 -3.05
CA PRO A 100 43.23 33.96 -3.31
C PRO A 100 43.12 34.75 -4.62
N GLY A 101 43.38 36.06 -4.57
CA GLY A 101 43.28 36.95 -5.72
C GLY A 101 41.90 37.58 -5.97
N GLU A 102 40.87 37.24 -5.17
CA GLU A 102 39.57 37.91 -5.19
C GLU A 102 39.54 39.14 -4.27
N ILE A 103 38.66 40.11 -4.57
CA ILE A 103 38.37 41.26 -3.71
C ILE A 103 36.86 41.26 -3.40
N ARG A 104 36.48 41.42 -2.13
CA ARG A 104 35.08 41.50 -1.69
C ARG A 104 34.71 42.93 -1.34
N PHE A 105 33.65 43.44 -1.98
CA PHE A 105 33.04 44.72 -1.63
C PHE A 105 31.88 44.50 -0.65
N VAL A 106 31.89 45.22 0.47
CA VAL A 106 30.78 45.23 1.43
C VAL A 106 30.19 46.64 1.44
N ILE A 107 28.98 46.76 0.90
CA ILE A 107 28.26 48.03 0.86
C ILE A 107 27.56 48.21 2.21
N THR A 108 28.10 49.06 3.06
CA THR A 108 27.52 49.38 4.39
C THR A 108 26.48 50.49 4.33
N ASN A 109 26.53 51.33 3.28
CA ASN A 109 25.58 52.41 3.08
C ASN A 109 25.15 52.49 1.60
N PRO A 110 24.03 51.85 1.23
CA PRO A 110 23.58 51.79 -0.17
C PRO A 110 23.00 53.11 -0.68
N SER A 111 22.57 54.03 0.19
CA SER A 111 22.01 55.33 -0.25
C SER A 111 23.07 56.25 -0.85
N VAL A 112 24.35 56.07 -0.49
CA VAL A 112 25.48 56.82 -1.07
C VAL A 112 25.74 56.41 -2.52
N LEU A 113 25.33 55.20 -2.92
CA LEU A 113 25.58 54.71 -4.28
C LEU A 113 24.61 55.29 -5.31
N TRP A 114 23.39 55.61 -4.90
CA TRP A 114 22.31 56.00 -5.81
C TRP A 114 21.64 57.34 -5.48
N GLY A 115 21.98 57.97 -4.35
CA GLY A 115 21.31 59.19 -3.89
C GLY A 115 19.87 58.94 -3.40
N GLU A 116 19.10 60.02 -3.16
CA GLU A 116 17.70 59.93 -2.71
C GLU A 116 16.75 59.38 -3.78
N GLU A 117 17.17 59.37 -5.05
CA GLU A 117 16.39 58.90 -6.19
C GLU A 117 16.33 57.37 -6.29
N GLY A 118 17.22 56.67 -5.55
CA GLY A 118 17.29 55.21 -5.51
C GLY A 118 17.88 54.59 -6.78
N PRO A 119 18.04 53.25 -6.83
CA PRO A 119 18.65 52.58 -7.98
C PRO A 119 17.84 52.79 -9.27
N PRO A 120 18.50 52.91 -10.45
CA PRO A 120 17.83 52.97 -11.74
C PRO A 120 16.86 51.80 -11.94
N GLU A 121 15.79 52.00 -12.72
CA GLU A 121 14.74 50.99 -12.91
C GLU A 121 15.27 49.63 -13.41
N GLU A 122 16.37 49.64 -14.14
CA GLU A 122 17.07 48.46 -14.65
C GLU A 122 17.59 47.51 -13.55
N PHE A 123 17.80 48.03 -12.33
CA PHE A 123 18.35 47.29 -11.18
C PHE A 123 17.31 46.98 -10.10
N LYS A 124 16.04 47.38 -10.26
CA LYS A 124 14.99 47.17 -9.24
C LYS A 124 14.44 45.74 -9.18
N ASN A 125 14.65 44.92 -10.22
CA ASN A 125 13.98 43.61 -10.38
C ASN A 125 14.92 42.42 -10.72
N LYS A 126 16.20 42.51 -10.39
CA LYS A 126 17.15 41.40 -10.48
C LYS A 126 17.58 40.96 -9.08
#